data_AF-A0A7L4NXW1-F1
#
_entry.id   AF-A0A7L4NXW1-F1
#
_cell.length_a   1.000
_cell.length_b   1.000
_cell.length_c   1.000
_cell.angle_alpha   90.00
_cell.angle_beta   90.00
_cell.angle_gamma   90.00
#
_symmetry.space_group_name_H-M   'P 1'
#
loop_
_entity.id
_entity.type
_entity.pdbx_description
1 polymer ?
#
loop_
_entity_poly.entity_id
_entity_poly.type
_entity_poly.pdbx_seq_one_letter_code
_entity_poly.pdbx_strand_id
1 'polypeptide(L)' 'MRTCSFCGEEMEDGTGKMYVKKDGTVYFFCSSKCEKNRIKLNRVPRKVKWVKK' A
#
# COMPACT_ATOMS: atom_id res chain seq x y z
N MET A 1 -8.83 -8.86 8.60
CA MET A 1 -8.09 -7.59 8.78
C MET A 1 -6.70 -7.66 8.14
N ARG A 2 -6.48 -6.93 7.04
CA ARG A 2 -5.17 -6.79 6.40
C ARG A 2 -4.70 -5.35 6.52
N THR A 3 -3.42 -5.12 6.83
CA THR A 3 -2.87 -3.76 6.90
C THR A 3 -2.34 -3.33 5.54
N CYS A 4 -2.68 -2.12 5.10
CA CYS A 4 -2.13 -1.54 3.88
C CYS A 4 -0.63 -1.30 4.02
N SER A 5 0.17 -1.88 3.13
CA SER A 5 1.64 -1.77 3.14
C SER A 5 2.18 -0.37 2.81
N PHE A 6 1.30 0.58 2.46
CA PHE A 6 1.66 1.96 2.18
C PHE A 6 1.16 2.92 3.25
N CYS A 7 -0.15 2.96 3.52
CA CYS A 7 -0.74 3.94 4.44
C CYS A 7 -0.89 3.45 5.88
N GLY A 8 -0.57 2.19 6.19
CA GLY A 8 -0.66 1.65 7.54
C GLY A 8 -2.09 1.44 8.07
N GLU A 9 -3.12 1.85 7.31
CA GLU A 9 -4.51 1.68 7.71
C GLU A 9 -4.95 0.22 7.59
N GLU A 10 -5.84 -0.17 8.50
CA GLU A 10 -6.53 -1.45 8.46
C GLU A 10 -7.51 -1.49 7.30
N MET A 11 -7.48 -2.58 6.55
CA MET A 11 -8.35 -2.83 5.41
C MET A 11 -9.45 -3.79 5.83
N GLU A 12 -10.68 -3.40 5.51
CA GLU A 12 -11.85 -4.25 5.62
C GLU A 12 -11.74 -5.45 4.68
N ASP A 13 -12.21 -6.61 5.15
CA ASP A 13 -12.09 -7.84 4.42
C ASP A 13 -12.97 -7.80 3.15
N GLY A 14 -12.38 -8.15 2.01
CA GLY A 14 -13.03 -8.01 0.69
C GLY A 14 -12.70 -6.71 -0.07
N THR A 15 -11.99 -5.77 0.55
CA THR A 15 -11.61 -4.49 -0.10
C THR A 15 -10.11 -4.39 -0.38
N GLY A 16 -9.77 -3.70 -1.48
CA GLY A 16 -8.41 -3.34 -1.85
C GLY A 16 -7.77 -4.25 -2.89
N LYS A 17 -6.44 -4.23 -2.98
CA LYS A 17 -5.68 -4.92 -4.03
C LYS A 17 -4.39 -5.52 -3.50
N MET A 18 -4.07 -6.72 -3.99
CA MET A 18 -2.79 -7.37 -3.80
C MET A 18 -1.91 -7.13 -5.03
N TYR A 19 -0.69 -6.62 -4.81
CA TYR A 19 0.30 -6.41 -5.86
C TYR A 19 1.53 -7.28 -5.57
N VAL A 20 1.80 -8.23 -6.45
CA VAL A 20 2.95 -9.14 -6.36
C VAL A 20 4.04 -8.63 -7.29
N LYS A 21 5.21 -8.33 -6.73
CA LYS A 21 6.39 -7.97 -7.51
C LYS A 21 7.06 -9.21 -8.11
N LYS A 22 7.92 -8.99 -9.11
CA LYS A 22 8.72 -10.04 -9.74
C LYS A 22 9.68 -10.77 -8.78
N ASP A 23 10.06 -10.13 -7.68
CA ASP A 23 10.90 -10.70 -6.62
C ASP A 23 10.11 -11.55 -5.60
N GLY A 24 8.79 -11.70 -5.78
CA GLY A 24 7.90 -12.40 -4.86
C GLY A 24 7.39 -11.53 -3.71
N THR A 25 7.80 -10.27 -3.60
CA THR A 25 7.30 -9.38 -2.55
C THR A 25 5.83 -9.04 -2.79
N VAL A 26 4.99 -9.32 -1.81
CA VAL A 26 3.56 -9.00 -1.84
C VAL A 26 3.29 -7.68 -1.12
N TYR A 27 2.63 -6.75 -1.79
CA TYR A 27 2.10 -5.52 -1.20
C TYR A 27 0.58 -5.54 -1.18
N PHE A 28 0.02 -5.11 -0.06
CA PHE A 28 -1.41 -4.87 0.09
C PHE A 28 -1.68 -3.37 0.02
N PHE A 29 -2.63 -2.98 -0.84
CA PHE A 29 -3.04 -1.60 -1.01
C PHE A 29 -4.53 -1.43 -0.71
N CYS A 30 -4.85 -0.48 0.17
CA CYS A 30 -6.23 -0.09 0.45
C CYS A 30 -6.90 0.61 -0.74
N SER A 31 -6.13 1.32 -1.56
CA SER A 31 -6.65 2.14 -2.66
C SER A 31 -5.62 2.34 -3.78
N SER A 32 -6.12 2.76 -4.95
CA SER A 32 -5.30 3.15 -6.10
C SER A 32 -4.34 4.31 -5.78
N LYS A 33 -4.63 5.14 -4.77
CA LYS A 33 -3.72 6.21 -4.31
C LYS A 33 -2.43 5.61 -3.73
N CYS A 34 -2.57 4.59 -2.89
CA CYS A 34 -1.45 3.88 -2.27
C CYS A 34 -0.62 3.10 -3.30
N GLU A 35 -1.29 2.44 -4.25
CA GLU A 35 -0.62 1.78 -5.37
C GLU A 35 0.20 2.78 -6.21
N LYS A 36 -0.42 3.89 -6.65
CA LYS A 36 0.26 4.90 -7.47
C LYS A 36 1.45 5.50 -6.74
N ASN A 37 1.30 5.83 -5.45
CA ASN A 37 2.39 6.40 -4.69
C ASN A 37 3.57 5.43 -4.54
N ARG A 38 3.30 4.14 -4.29
CA ARG A 38 4.37 3.16 -4.09
C ARG A 38 4.99 2.68 -5.40
N ILE A 39 4.18 2.41 -6.42
CA ILE A 39 4.61 1.74 -7.67
C ILE A 39 4.93 2.75 -8.77
N LYS A 40 4.06 3.74 -9.02
CA LYS A 40 4.28 4.70 -10.12
C LYS A 40 5.25 5.81 -9.73
N LEU A 41 5.11 6.33 -8.50
CA LEU A 41 5.88 7.46 -8.02
C LEU A 41 7.08 7.07 -7.15
N ASN A 42 7.26 5.77 -6.86
CA ASN A 42 8.33 5.24 -6.01
C ASN A 42 8.50 5.99 -4.67
N ARG A 43 7.40 6.50 -4.10
CA ARG A 43 7.42 7.22 -2.82
C ARG A 43 7.59 6.24 -1.68
N VAL A 44 8.46 6.59 -0.74
CA VAL A 44 8.64 5.84 0.50
C VAL A 44 7.63 6.33 1.53
N PRO A 45 6.81 5.46 2.15
CA PRO A 45 5.81 5.84 3.15
C PRO A 45 6.34 6.78 4.23
N ARG A 46 7.55 6.51 4.74
CA ARG A 46 8.23 7.32 5.77
C ARG A 46 8.45 8.79 5.41
N LYS A 47 8.46 9.12 4.11
CA LYS A 47 8.69 10.49 3.60
C LYS A 47 7.37 11.20 3.29
N VAL A 48 6.23 10.53 3.42
CA VAL A 48 4.93 11.05 3.01
C VAL A 48 4.13 11.44 4.24
N LYS A 49 3.93 12.76 4.43
CA LYS A 49 3.33 13.33 5.65
C LYS A 49 1.92 12.82 6.00
N TRP A 50 1.12 12.42 5.01
CA TRP A 50 -0.27 11.98 5.23
C TRP A 50 -0.39 10.49 5.59
N VAL A 51 0.70 9.72 5.44
CA VAL A 51 0.69 8.32 5.82
C VAL A 51 0.76 8.22 7.34
N LYS A 52 -0.24 7.58 7.94
CA LYS A 52 -0.21 7.21 9.35
C LYS A 52 0.54 5.88 9.48
N LYS A 53 1.34 5.71 10.52
CA LYS A 53 2.14 4.51 10.74
C LYS A 53 1.86 3.96 12.12
#